data_AF-A0A1F7J3J7-F1
#
_entry.id   AF-A0A1F7J3J7-F1
#
_cell.length_a   1.000
_cell.length_b   1.000
_cell.length_c   1.000
_cell.angle_alpha   90.00
_cell.angle_beta   90.00
_cell.angle_gamma   90.00
#
_symmetry.space_group_name_H-M   'P 1'
#
loop_
_entity.id
_entity.type
_entity.pdbx_description
1 polymer ?
#
loop_
_entity_poly.entity_id
_entity_poly.type
_entity_poly.pdbx_seq_one_letter_code
_entity_poly.pdbx_strand_id
1 'polypeptide(L)'
;MKLYHKWIYVLFSIFVAALLIYSYSLIDLNLTLFNDELWLLARDSLVRLGYFQRELSSYIYIAVVLVLFYFHWLFTKNYKVVSFWKVVIPLLFLGVSSYPLLSHDFFNYMFDAKILTFYHQNPYVMRPLDFPSDPWLRFMHWVHRTYPYGPVFLPITLIPSFLSFGKFVLAFYLFKATSTFFYLAGSLSLFKMNKKWAIFFATNPLVVIEGLVNGHNDMIAAGLALIGIYFLFQKKNLFSRTFFLLSGGIKYLTIPFLILSREKKHILNKIAFSLLVCLLLYLSITQEVQPWYFLGILPFIVFFEGLISKLSLFFAGLLLSYFPYIRFGEWDTPWKINLKHQIIIGFLVANAVYLLPKLKTKFFKR
;
A
#
# COMPACT_ATOMS: atom_id res chain seq x y z
N MET A 1 -33.61 -8.27 -2.54
CA MET A 1 -32.23 -8.20 -3.12
C MET A 1 -31.69 -6.78 -3.29
N LYS A 2 -32.44 -5.80 -3.84
CA LYS A 2 -31.96 -4.40 -4.03
C LYS A 2 -31.64 -3.64 -2.72
N LEU A 3 -32.42 -3.84 -1.64
CA LEU A 3 -32.19 -3.15 -0.35
C LEU A 3 -30.89 -3.57 0.35
N TYR A 4 -30.57 -4.88 0.35
CA TYR A 4 -29.34 -5.43 0.93
C TYR A 4 -28.08 -4.79 0.32
N HIS A 5 -28.13 -4.49 -0.98
CA HIS A 5 -27.03 -3.85 -1.69
C HIS A 5 -26.87 -2.37 -1.36
N LYS A 6 -27.90 -1.67 -0.83
CA LYS A 6 -27.74 -0.26 -0.44
C LYS A 6 -27.05 -0.14 0.90
N TRP A 7 -27.48 -0.95 1.88
CA TRP A 7 -26.92 -0.93 3.24
C TRP A 7 -25.45 -1.34 3.29
N ILE A 8 -25.01 -2.26 2.44
CA ILE A 8 -23.61 -2.70 2.46
C ILE A 8 -22.62 -1.58 2.11
N TYR A 9 -22.97 -0.66 1.19
CA TYR A 9 -22.13 0.48 0.89
C TYR A 9 -22.10 1.49 2.04
N VAL A 10 -23.23 1.67 2.72
CA VAL A 10 -23.29 2.56 3.90
C VAL A 10 -22.41 2.01 5.01
N LEU A 11 -22.53 0.71 5.33
CA LEU A 11 -21.69 0.05 6.33
C LEU A 11 -20.21 0.12 5.95
N PHE A 12 -19.88 -0.10 4.67
CA PHE A 12 -18.50 0.01 4.19
C PHE A 12 -17.98 1.45 4.34
N SER A 13 -18.74 2.46 3.97
CA SER A 13 -18.35 3.86 4.12
C SER A 13 -18.17 4.26 5.58
N ILE A 14 -19.06 3.82 6.49
CA ILE A 14 -18.92 4.04 7.94
C ILE A 14 -17.63 3.37 8.44
N PHE A 15 -17.37 2.13 8.03
CA PHE A 15 -16.15 1.44 8.40
C PHE A 15 -14.89 2.13 7.86
N VAL A 16 -14.90 2.61 6.61
CA VAL A 16 -13.79 3.38 6.03
C VAL A 16 -13.57 4.70 6.79
N ALA A 17 -14.64 5.37 7.22
CA ALA A 17 -14.54 6.56 8.07
C ALA A 17 -13.97 6.22 9.46
N ALA A 18 -14.35 5.10 10.06
CA ALA A 18 -13.76 4.63 11.31
C ALA A 18 -12.27 4.29 11.17
N LEU A 19 -11.87 3.65 10.06
CA LEU A 19 -10.47 3.41 9.72
C LEU A 19 -9.68 4.71 9.53
N LEU A 20 -10.28 5.71 8.86
CA LEU A 20 -9.69 7.05 8.74
C LEU A 20 -9.39 7.63 10.12
N ILE A 21 -10.36 7.62 11.03
CA ILE A 21 -10.17 8.11 12.41
C ILE A 21 -9.09 7.30 13.14
N TYR A 22 -9.17 5.96 13.07
CA TYR A 22 -8.20 5.08 13.71
C TYR A 22 -6.76 5.26 13.18
N SER A 23 -6.59 5.67 11.92
CA SER A 23 -5.27 5.92 11.34
C SER A 23 -4.47 7.00 12.08
N TYR A 24 -5.14 7.88 12.84
CA TYR A 24 -4.53 8.91 13.67
C TYR A 24 -4.20 8.44 15.09
N SER A 25 -4.49 7.19 15.47
CA SER A 25 -4.21 6.67 16.81
C SER A 25 -2.72 6.62 17.17
N LEU A 26 -1.85 6.43 16.16
CA LEU A 26 -0.40 6.51 16.30
C LEU A 26 0.17 7.76 15.62
N ILE A 27 -0.57 8.87 15.63
CA ILE A 27 -0.01 10.16 15.20
C ILE A 27 1.21 10.51 16.03
N ASP A 28 2.27 10.98 15.39
CA ASP A 28 3.46 11.46 16.07
C ASP A 28 3.12 12.56 17.08
N LEU A 29 3.69 12.46 18.29
CA LEU A 29 3.38 13.36 19.40
C LEU A 29 3.85 14.80 19.13
N ASN A 30 4.87 14.98 18.28
CA ASN A 30 5.40 16.27 17.88
C ASN A 30 4.70 16.86 16.64
N LEU A 31 3.71 16.16 16.07
CA LEU A 31 2.97 16.63 14.90
C LEU A 31 1.61 17.26 15.27
N THR A 32 1.43 18.50 14.83
CA THR A 32 0.16 19.24 14.88
C THR A 32 -0.29 19.60 13.47
N LEU A 33 -1.35 18.95 12.98
CA LEU A 33 -1.92 19.23 11.65
C LEU A 33 -2.79 20.49 11.63
N PHE A 34 -3.61 20.65 12.66
CA PHE A 34 -4.54 21.76 12.82
C PHE A 34 -4.36 22.36 14.22
N ASN A 35 -4.39 23.69 14.30
CA ASN A 35 -4.38 24.40 15.58
C ASN A 35 -5.82 24.76 15.97
N ASP A 36 -6.57 23.76 16.44
CA ASP A 36 -7.99 23.85 16.77
C ASP A 36 -8.29 23.02 18.03
N GLU A 37 -9.13 23.54 18.93
CA GLU A 37 -9.41 22.91 20.23
C GLU A 37 -10.16 21.57 20.10
N LEU A 38 -11.12 21.47 19.17
CA LEU A 38 -11.85 20.23 18.92
C LEU A 38 -10.92 19.17 18.34
N TRP A 39 -10.01 19.57 17.45
CA TRP A 39 -8.98 18.68 16.95
C TRP A 39 -8.06 18.16 18.07
N LEU A 40 -7.62 19.02 18.99
CA LEU A 40 -6.78 18.62 20.11
C LEU A 40 -7.47 17.59 21.01
N LEU A 41 -8.73 17.83 21.39
CA LEU A 41 -9.52 16.88 22.20
C LEU A 41 -9.69 15.52 21.51
N ALA A 42 -9.97 15.54 20.20
CA ALA A 42 -10.09 14.32 19.40
C ALA A 42 -8.74 13.59 19.29
N ARG A 43 -7.66 14.32 18.98
CA ARG A 43 -6.30 13.80 18.87
C ARG A 43 -5.84 13.16 20.17
N ASP A 44 -6.06 13.79 21.32
CA ASP A 44 -5.59 13.29 22.61
C ASP A 44 -6.29 11.98 22.99
N SER A 45 -7.56 11.82 22.64
CA SER A 45 -8.30 10.57 22.80
C SER A 45 -7.70 9.45 21.92
N LEU A 46 -7.29 9.78 20.69
CA LEU A 46 -6.67 8.84 19.76
C LEU A 46 -5.25 8.47 20.17
N VAL A 47 -4.46 9.44 20.64
CA VAL A 47 -3.12 9.21 21.21
C VAL A 47 -3.22 8.33 22.46
N ARG A 48 -4.20 8.59 23.34
CA ARG A 48 -4.47 7.72 24.50
C ARG A 48 -4.73 6.29 24.06
N LEU A 49 -5.55 6.10 23.04
CA LEU A 49 -5.82 4.78 22.48
C LEU A 49 -4.55 4.11 21.95
N GLY A 50 -3.79 4.79 21.07
CA GLY A 50 -2.65 4.19 20.38
C GLY A 50 -1.39 4.00 21.23
N TYR A 51 -1.07 4.94 22.12
CA TYR A 51 0.17 4.90 22.91
C TYR A 51 -0.03 4.37 24.33
N PHE A 52 -1.18 4.63 24.95
CA PHE A 52 -1.43 4.31 26.37
C PHE A 52 -2.40 3.13 26.57
N GLN A 53 -3.21 2.78 25.57
CA GLN A 53 -4.10 1.61 25.57
C GLN A 53 -3.74 0.64 24.44
N ARG A 54 -2.44 0.37 24.28
CA ARG A 54 -1.87 -0.45 23.18
C ARG A 54 -2.54 -1.81 23.01
N GLU A 55 -2.95 -2.43 24.11
CA GLU A 55 -3.69 -3.70 24.06
C GLU A 55 -5.03 -3.55 23.33
N LEU A 56 -5.86 -2.60 23.75
CA LEU A 56 -7.13 -2.31 23.09
C LEU A 56 -6.91 -1.89 21.64
N SER A 57 -5.92 -1.03 21.38
CA SER A 57 -5.56 -0.62 20.01
C SER A 57 -5.17 -1.83 19.14
N SER A 58 -4.45 -2.81 19.69
CA SER A 58 -4.08 -4.02 18.96
C SER A 58 -5.29 -4.90 18.60
N TYR A 59 -6.28 -5.03 19.50
CA TYR A 59 -7.53 -5.74 19.18
C TYR A 59 -8.34 -4.99 18.12
N ILE A 60 -8.41 -3.66 18.21
CA ILE A 60 -9.06 -2.83 17.18
C ILE A 60 -8.37 -3.01 15.83
N TYR A 61 -7.03 -3.00 15.78
CA TYR A 61 -6.29 -3.22 14.54
C TYR A 61 -6.58 -4.58 13.92
N ILE A 62 -6.55 -5.64 14.72
CA ILE A 62 -6.89 -7.00 14.24
C ILE A 62 -8.31 -7.01 13.69
N ALA A 63 -9.27 -6.42 14.39
CA ALA A 63 -10.65 -6.32 13.93
C ALA A 63 -10.76 -5.53 12.61
N VAL A 64 -10.04 -4.41 12.47
CA VAL A 64 -9.95 -3.63 11.24
C VAL A 64 -9.45 -4.49 10.08
N VAL A 65 -8.36 -5.23 10.26
CA VAL A 65 -7.81 -6.11 9.22
C VAL A 65 -8.84 -7.18 8.83
N LEU A 66 -9.47 -7.84 9.80
CA LEU A 66 -10.48 -8.87 9.54
C LEU A 66 -11.71 -8.31 8.80
N VAL A 67 -12.20 -7.14 9.19
CA VAL A 67 -13.35 -6.49 8.54
C VAL A 67 -13.00 -6.02 7.12
N LEU A 68 -11.78 -5.53 6.88
CA LEU A 68 -11.29 -5.24 5.53
C LEU A 68 -11.29 -6.50 4.65
N PHE A 69 -10.77 -7.64 5.16
CA PHE A 69 -10.81 -8.90 4.43
C PHE A 69 -12.24 -9.40 4.19
N TYR A 70 -13.15 -9.19 5.14
CA TYR A 70 -14.57 -9.51 4.97
C TYR A 70 -15.21 -8.69 3.83
N PHE A 71 -15.05 -7.36 3.83
CA PHE A 71 -15.56 -6.52 2.74
C PHE A 71 -14.91 -6.84 1.40
N HIS A 72 -13.59 -7.11 1.38
CA HIS A 72 -12.88 -7.56 0.19
C HIS A 72 -13.48 -8.84 -0.38
N TRP A 73 -13.66 -9.87 0.46
CA TRP A 73 -14.31 -11.13 0.06
C TRP A 73 -15.74 -10.90 -0.45
N LEU A 74 -16.53 -10.11 0.28
CA LEU A 74 -17.92 -9.84 -0.05
C LEU A 74 -18.04 -9.14 -1.41
N PHE A 75 -17.23 -8.10 -1.66
CA PHE A 75 -17.29 -7.35 -2.90
C PHE A 75 -16.72 -8.13 -4.09
N THR A 76 -15.65 -8.90 -3.89
CA THR A 76 -15.07 -9.74 -4.96
C THR A 76 -15.97 -10.91 -5.32
N LYS A 77 -16.63 -11.54 -4.35
CA LYS A 77 -17.63 -12.60 -4.60
C LYS A 77 -18.83 -12.06 -5.38
N ASN A 78 -19.28 -10.84 -5.06
CA ASN A 78 -20.45 -10.21 -5.67
C ASN A 78 -20.10 -9.17 -6.74
N TYR A 79 -18.92 -9.27 -7.38
CA TYR A 79 -18.37 -8.24 -8.27
C TYR A 79 -19.31 -7.83 -9.42
N LYS A 80 -20.19 -8.73 -9.88
CA LYS A 80 -21.15 -8.45 -10.95
C LYS A 80 -22.12 -7.33 -10.58
N VAL A 81 -22.64 -7.36 -9.35
CA VAL A 81 -23.66 -6.44 -8.83
C VAL A 81 -23.09 -5.27 -8.03
N VAL A 82 -21.84 -5.39 -7.57
CA VAL A 82 -21.15 -4.31 -6.84
C VAL A 82 -20.84 -3.14 -7.77
N SER A 83 -21.12 -1.91 -7.37
CA SER A 83 -20.69 -0.72 -8.11
C SER A 83 -19.25 -0.38 -7.77
N PHE A 84 -18.41 -0.25 -8.80
CA PHE A 84 -17.00 0.12 -8.65
C PHE A 84 -16.87 1.47 -7.93
N TRP A 85 -17.59 2.49 -8.38
CA TRP A 85 -17.50 3.85 -7.83
C TRP A 85 -17.99 3.95 -6.38
N LYS A 86 -19.03 3.21 -6.01
CA LYS A 86 -19.53 3.22 -4.62
C LYS A 86 -18.54 2.62 -3.61
N VAL A 87 -17.62 1.79 -4.09
CA VAL A 87 -16.53 1.22 -3.28
C VAL A 87 -15.29 2.10 -3.33
N VAL A 88 -14.94 2.62 -4.51
CA VAL A 88 -13.71 3.39 -4.70
C VAL A 88 -13.80 4.78 -4.08
N ILE A 89 -14.93 5.49 -4.18
CA ILE A 89 -15.06 6.86 -3.66
C ILE A 89 -14.71 6.98 -2.16
N PRO A 90 -15.27 6.15 -1.25
CA PRO A 90 -14.85 6.17 0.16
C PRO A 90 -13.35 5.92 0.34
N LEU A 91 -12.77 5.03 -0.47
CA LEU A 91 -11.34 4.72 -0.42
C LEU A 91 -10.47 5.86 -0.96
N LEU A 92 -10.94 6.66 -1.93
CA LEU A 92 -10.22 7.86 -2.37
C LEU A 92 -10.17 8.90 -1.24
N PHE A 93 -11.28 9.08 -0.52
CA PHE A 93 -11.30 9.96 0.65
C PHE A 93 -10.36 9.47 1.74
N LEU A 94 -10.37 8.17 2.04
CA LEU A 94 -9.39 7.55 2.96
C LEU A 94 -7.95 7.80 2.50
N GLY A 95 -7.66 7.59 1.21
CA GLY A 95 -6.32 7.71 0.65
C GLY A 95 -5.74 9.12 0.72
N VAL A 96 -6.57 10.15 0.61
CA VAL A 96 -6.13 11.55 0.76
C VAL A 96 -6.01 11.95 2.23
N SER A 97 -6.93 11.50 3.08
CA SER A 97 -7.13 12.08 4.41
C SER A 97 -6.50 11.28 5.56
N SER A 98 -6.11 10.02 5.35
CA SER A 98 -5.56 9.16 6.42
C SER A 98 -4.15 9.55 6.86
N TYR A 99 -3.83 9.29 8.12
CA TYR A 99 -2.48 9.38 8.63
C TYR A 99 -1.70 8.08 8.34
N PRO A 100 -0.40 8.13 7.98
CA PRO A 100 0.41 6.94 7.75
C PRO A 100 0.73 6.21 9.07
N LEU A 101 -0.25 5.45 9.55
CA LEU A 101 -0.28 4.83 10.89
C LEU A 101 0.90 3.90 11.19
N LEU A 102 1.39 3.17 10.17
CA LEU A 102 2.31 2.03 10.37
C LEU A 102 3.72 2.29 9.83
N SER A 103 4.00 3.46 9.28
CA SER A 103 5.31 3.80 8.72
C SER A 103 5.57 5.31 8.65
N HIS A 104 6.80 5.70 8.94
CA HIS A 104 7.28 7.08 8.79
C HIS A 104 7.92 7.34 7.42
N ASP A 105 7.97 6.34 6.52
CA ASP A 105 8.56 6.50 5.18
C ASP A 105 7.89 7.63 4.39
N PHE A 106 6.59 7.81 4.59
CA PHE A 106 5.81 8.86 3.95
C PHE A 106 6.40 10.27 4.18
N PHE A 107 6.80 10.58 5.42
CA PHE A 107 7.43 11.87 5.75
C PHE A 107 8.81 12.02 5.11
N ASN A 108 9.55 10.91 4.97
CA ASN A 108 10.84 10.93 4.30
C ASN A 108 10.67 11.21 2.79
N TYR A 109 9.67 10.64 2.13
CA TYR A 109 9.38 10.98 0.72
C TYR A 109 9.12 12.48 0.53
N MET A 110 8.38 13.09 1.46
CA MET A 110 8.09 14.53 1.42
C MET A 110 9.35 15.36 1.59
N PHE A 111 10.19 15.01 2.58
CA PHE A 111 11.41 15.76 2.87
C PHE A 111 12.46 15.58 1.77
N ASP A 112 12.63 14.36 1.25
CA ASP A 112 13.53 14.06 0.13
C ASP A 112 13.28 14.99 -1.07
N ALA A 113 12.01 15.19 -1.43
CA ALA A 113 11.64 16.13 -2.48
C ALA A 113 11.84 17.60 -2.07
N LYS A 114 11.56 17.94 -0.80
CA LYS A 114 11.74 19.28 -0.23
C LYS A 114 13.20 19.75 -0.27
N ILE A 115 14.16 18.85 -0.09
CA ILE A 115 15.59 19.14 -0.25
C ILE A 115 15.85 19.79 -1.62
N LEU A 116 15.23 19.29 -2.68
CA LEU A 116 15.40 19.86 -4.01
C LEU A 116 14.52 21.09 -4.26
N THR A 117 13.24 21.04 -3.90
CA THR A 117 12.27 22.09 -4.30
C THR A 117 12.31 23.33 -3.43
N PHE A 118 12.65 23.20 -2.14
CA PHE A 118 12.65 24.30 -1.17
C PHE A 118 14.07 24.72 -0.79
N TYR A 119 14.97 23.75 -0.55
CA TYR A 119 16.36 24.05 -0.21
C TYR A 119 17.27 24.21 -1.42
N HIS A 120 16.81 23.85 -2.63
CA HIS A 120 17.60 23.88 -3.87
C HIS A 120 18.90 23.06 -3.76
N GLN A 121 18.87 21.98 -2.99
CA GLN A 121 19.99 21.07 -2.76
C GLN A 121 19.73 19.68 -3.39
N ASN A 122 20.79 18.88 -3.52
CA ASN A 122 20.69 17.55 -4.10
C ASN A 122 20.38 16.47 -3.04
N PRO A 123 19.20 15.81 -3.06
CA PRO A 123 18.84 14.78 -2.08
C PRO A 123 19.64 13.48 -2.21
N TYR A 124 20.40 13.29 -3.30
CA TYR A 124 21.33 12.17 -3.43
C TYR A 124 22.62 12.37 -2.62
N VAL A 125 22.90 13.61 -2.19
CA VAL A 125 24.11 13.98 -1.44
C VAL A 125 23.75 14.47 -0.04
N MET A 126 22.67 15.25 0.07
CA MET A 126 22.19 15.83 1.31
C MET A 126 21.12 14.96 1.95
N ARG A 127 21.12 14.94 3.28
CA ARG A 127 20.22 14.18 4.14
C ARG A 127 19.35 15.16 4.94
N PRO A 128 18.21 14.73 5.49
CA PRO A 128 17.40 15.61 6.33
C PRO A 128 18.16 16.25 7.50
N LEU A 129 19.09 15.53 8.15
CA LEU A 129 19.93 16.06 9.24
C LEU A 129 20.85 17.22 8.84
N ASP A 130 21.14 17.39 7.54
CA ASP A 130 21.96 18.51 7.08
C ASP A 130 21.17 19.85 7.07
N PHE A 131 19.88 19.83 7.45
CA PHE A 131 18.99 20.99 7.63
C PHE A 131 18.42 21.07 9.06
N PRO A 132 19.27 21.24 10.10
CA PRO A 132 18.89 21.05 11.50
C PRO A 132 17.84 22.05 12.03
N SER A 133 17.65 23.19 11.34
CA SER A 133 16.62 24.18 11.69
C SER A 133 15.22 23.81 11.20
N ASP A 134 15.07 22.76 10.38
CA ASP A 134 13.77 22.41 9.82
C ASP A 134 12.86 21.74 10.87
N PRO A 135 11.63 22.25 11.08
CA PRO A 135 10.74 21.69 12.08
C PRO A 135 10.26 20.27 11.76
N TRP A 136 10.37 19.80 10.51
CA TRP A 136 9.86 18.45 10.15
C TRP A 136 10.71 17.34 10.76
N LEU A 137 11.96 17.62 11.12
CA LEU A 137 12.86 16.65 11.75
C LEU A 137 12.33 16.13 13.10
N ARG A 138 11.37 16.81 13.74
CA ARG A 138 10.82 16.43 15.05
C ARG A 138 9.91 15.20 15.04
N PHE A 139 9.39 14.81 13.88
CA PHE A 139 8.47 13.67 13.72
C PHE A 139 8.93 12.68 12.62
N MET A 140 10.11 12.91 12.04
CA MET A 140 10.70 12.05 11.02
C MET A 140 11.69 11.06 11.65
N HIS A 141 11.76 9.84 11.11
CA HIS A 141 12.66 8.80 11.62
C HIS A 141 13.95 8.64 10.79
N TRP A 142 13.85 8.49 9.45
CA TRP A 142 15.00 8.25 8.57
C TRP A 142 15.77 9.54 8.19
N VAL A 143 16.10 10.36 9.18
CA VAL A 143 16.74 11.67 8.98
C VAL A 143 18.23 11.60 8.59
N HIS A 144 18.86 10.44 8.78
CA HIS A 144 20.31 10.24 8.66
C HIS A 144 20.78 9.66 7.31
N ARG A 145 19.87 9.39 6.37
CA ARG A 145 20.18 8.79 5.07
C ARG A 145 19.91 9.75 3.93
N THR A 146 20.58 9.53 2.80
CA THR A 146 20.27 10.21 1.53
C THR A 146 19.14 9.47 0.80
N TYR A 147 18.69 10.04 -0.32
CA TYR A 147 17.66 9.47 -1.16
C TYR A 147 18.00 8.04 -1.67
N PRO A 148 17.24 7.01 -1.29
CA PRO A 148 17.58 5.61 -1.60
C PRO A 148 16.78 5.02 -2.77
N TYR A 149 15.86 5.78 -3.38
CA TYR A 149 14.90 5.23 -4.35
C TYR A 149 15.41 5.39 -5.79
N GLY A 150 14.78 4.65 -6.71
CA GLY A 150 15.14 4.73 -8.12
C GLY A 150 14.83 6.09 -8.76
N PRO A 151 15.33 6.34 -9.98
CA PRO A 151 15.37 7.66 -10.60
C PRO A 151 13.99 8.25 -10.95
N VAL A 152 12.93 7.45 -10.94
CA VAL A 152 11.59 7.88 -11.37
C VAL A 152 10.76 8.44 -10.23
N PHE A 153 10.95 7.98 -9.00
CA PHE A 153 10.10 8.38 -7.90
C PHE A 153 10.31 9.86 -7.52
N LEU A 154 11.56 10.34 -7.52
CA LEU A 154 11.88 11.72 -7.16
C LEU A 154 11.15 12.72 -8.07
N PRO A 155 11.28 12.67 -9.42
CA PRO A 155 10.54 13.55 -10.33
C PRO A 155 9.03 13.60 -10.08
N ILE A 156 8.39 12.45 -9.78
CA ILE A 156 6.96 12.40 -9.45
C ILE A 156 6.67 13.20 -8.19
N THR A 157 7.51 13.07 -7.16
CA THR A 157 7.36 13.77 -5.88
C THR A 157 7.76 15.26 -5.92
N LEU A 158 8.49 15.70 -6.95
CA LEU A 158 8.79 17.13 -7.12
C LEU A 158 7.54 17.97 -7.36
N ILE A 159 6.54 17.43 -8.06
CA ILE A 159 5.28 18.13 -8.35
C ILE A 159 4.54 18.51 -7.05
N PRO A 160 4.14 17.55 -6.18
CA PRO A 160 3.46 17.91 -4.93
C PRO A 160 4.37 18.69 -3.96
N SER A 161 5.69 18.48 -4.01
CA SER A 161 6.63 19.22 -3.16
C SER A 161 6.76 20.68 -3.58
N PHE A 162 6.93 20.97 -4.87
CA PHE A 162 7.00 22.33 -5.40
C PHE A 162 5.70 23.10 -5.12
N LEU A 163 4.54 22.48 -5.39
CA LEU A 163 3.23 23.07 -5.13
C LEU A 163 2.92 23.26 -3.65
N SER A 164 3.70 22.64 -2.75
CA SER A 164 3.53 22.82 -1.31
C SER A 164 4.15 24.11 -0.76
N PHE A 165 5.03 24.76 -1.52
CA PHE A 165 5.79 25.93 -1.08
C PHE A 165 6.52 25.73 0.26
N GLY A 166 6.99 24.51 0.53
CA GLY A 166 7.66 24.15 1.79
C GLY A 166 6.73 24.03 3.00
N LYS A 167 5.40 24.13 2.83
CA LYS A 167 4.42 24.01 3.92
C LYS A 167 4.03 22.55 4.14
N PHE A 168 4.16 22.08 5.38
CA PHE A 168 3.96 20.67 5.73
C PHE A 168 2.56 20.15 5.38
N VAL A 169 1.51 20.82 5.86
CA VAL A 169 0.12 20.36 5.69
C VAL A 169 -0.25 20.26 4.21
N LEU A 170 0.17 21.24 3.41
CA LEU A 170 -0.07 21.22 1.97
C LEU A 170 0.72 20.10 1.28
N ALA A 171 2.00 19.92 1.62
CA ALA A 171 2.81 18.81 1.13
C ALA A 171 2.16 17.45 1.49
N PHE A 172 1.71 17.29 2.73
CA PHE A 172 1.07 16.06 3.21
C PHE A 172 -0.11 15.67 2.31
N TYR A 173 -1.08 16.58 2.12
CA TYR A 173 -2.25 16.28 1.30
C TYR A 173 -1.92 16.11 -0.18
N LEU A 174 -0.98 16.87 -0.74
CA LEU A 174 -0.58 16.73 -2.15
C LEU A 174 0.13 15.39 -2.41
N PHE A 175 0.99 14.93 -1.50
CA PHE A 175 1.63 13.62 -1.60
C PHE A 175 0.60 12.48 -1.44
N LYS A 176 -0.35 12.60 -0.50
CA LYS A 176 -1.44 11.63 -0.33
C LYS A 176 -2.34 11.58 -1.57
N ALA A 177 -2.67 12.73 -2.14
CA ALA A 177 -3.39 12.83 -3.42
C ALA A 177 -2.62 12.17 -4.57
N THR A 178 -1.29 12.33 -4.62
CA THR A 178 -0.45 11.69 -5.63
C THR A 178 -0.51 10.16 -5.54
N SER A 179 -0.32 9.57 -4.36
CA SER A 179 -0.46 8.11 -4.18
C SER A 179 -1.87 7.63 -4.55
N THR A 180 -2.89 8.33 -4.07
CA THR A 180 -4.31 8.03 -4.33
C THR A 180 -4.66 8.10 -5.82
N PHE A 181 -4.07 9.04 -6.56
CA PHE A 181 -4.22 9.14 -8.01
C PHE A 181 -3.71 7.89 -8.72
N PHE A 182 -2.51 7.38 -8.38
CA PHE A 182 -1.97 6.16 -8.99
C PHE A 182 -2.76 4.91 -8.61
N TYR A 183 -3.31 4.86 -7.39
CA TYR A 183 -4.29 3.87 -7.00
C TYR A 183 -5.55 3.90 -7.87
N LEU A 184 -6.13 5.09 -8.08
CA LEU A 184 -7.33 5.25 -8.91
C LEU A 184 -7.03 4.88 -10.37
N ALA A 185 -5.92 5.36 -10.92
CA ALA A 185 -5.52 5.10 -12.30
C ALA A 185 -5.26 3.59 -12.54
N GLY A 186 -4.59 2.91 -11.61
CA GLY A 186 -4.41 1.46 -11.66
C GLY A 186 -5.73 0.69 -11.56
N SER A 187 -6.60 1.10 -10.62
CA SER A 187 -7.94 0.50 -10.45
C SER A 187 -8.83 0.69 -11.68
N LEU A 188 -8.79 1.87 -12.31
CA LEU A 188 -9.52 2.16 -13.55
C LEU A 188 -8.97 1.39 -14.75
N SER A 189 -7.65 1.22 -14.82
CA SER A 189 -6.99 0.41 -15.84
C SER A 189 -7.50 -1.04 -15.77
N LEU A 190 -7.59 -1.60 -14.57
CA LEU A 190 -8.22 -2.90 -14.33
C LEU A 190 -9.71 -2.88 -14.66
N PHE A 191 -10.45 -1.84 -14.28
CA PHE A 191 -11.91 -1.75 -14.49
C PHE A 191 -12.27 -1.80 -15.98
N LYS A 192 -11.47 -1.13 -16.82
CA LYS A 192 -11.62 -1.16 -18.28
C LYS A 192 -11.33 -2.53 -18.89
N MET A 193 -10.57 -3.40 -18.23
CA MET A 193 -10.27 -4.77 -18.70
C MET A 193 -11.20 -5.81 -18.11
N ASN A 194 -11.46 -5.74 -16.80
CA ASN A 194 -12.29 -6.67 -16.05
C ASN A 194 -12.69 -6.08 -14.69
N LYS A 195 -14.00 -5.87 -14.49
CA LYS A 195 -14.58 -5.37 -13.24
C LYS A 195 -14.20 -6.19 -12.00
N LYS A 196 -14.05 -7.52 -12.11
CA LYS A 196 -13.66 -8.39 -11.00
C LYS A 196 -12.25 -8.08 -10.53
N TRP A 197 -11.30 -7.91 -11.44
CA TRP A 197 -9.92 -7.58 -11.11
C TRP A 197 -9.81 -6.20 -10.48
N ALA A 198 -10.58 -5.24 -10.99
CA ALA A 198 -10.65 -3.89 -10.43
C ALA A 198 -11.16 -3.89 -8.99
N ILE A 199 -12.27 -4.59 -8.72
CA ILE A 199 -12.82 -4.71 -7.36
C ILE A 199 -11.85 -5.46 -6.45
N PHE A 200 -11.23 -6.54 -6.94
CA PHE A 200 -10.22 -7.28 -6.18
C PHE A 200 -9.06 -6.37 -5.77
N PHE A 201 -8.48 -5.63 -6.71
CA PHE A 201 -7.36 -4.73 -6.42
C PHE A 201 -7.78 -3.58 -5.50
N ALA A 202 -8.85 -2.86 -5.85
CA ALA A 202 -9.32 -1.69 -5.12
C ALA A 202 -9.65 -2.01 -3.65
N THR A 203 -10.21 -3.18 -3.39
CA THR A 203 -10.63 -3.59 -2.03
C THR A 203 -9.61 -4.46 -1.32
N ASN A 204 -8.47 -4.79 -1.95
CA ASN A 204 -7.49 -5.65 -1.31
C ASN A 204 -6.97 -4.96 -0.04
N PRO A 205 -7.06 -5.57 1.15
CA PRO A 205 -6.65 -4.93 2.39
C PRO A 205 -5.20 -4.45 2.38
N LEU A 206 -4.30 -5.14 1.67
CA LEU A 206 -2.91 -4.72 1.51
C LEU A 206 -2.81 -3.41 0.72
N VAL A 207 -3.61 -3.23 -0.34
CA VAL A 207 -3.68 -1.97 -1.10
C VAL A 207 -4.25 -0.84 -0.25
N VAL A 208 -5.29 -1.13 0.53
CA VAL A 208 -5.94 -0.14 1.38
C VAL A 208 -4.99 0.33 2.49
N ILE A 209 -4.33 -0.59 3.20
CA ILE A 209 -3.44 -0.22 4.30
C ILE A 209 -2.11 0.34 3.77
N GLU A 210 -1.37 -0.42 2.97
CA GLU A 210 -0.02 0.00 2.55
C GLU A 210 -0.03 1.09 1.49
N GLY A 211 -0.99 1.03 0.56
CA GLY A 211 -1.04 1.97 -0.55
C GLY A 211 -1.78 3.26 -0.22
N LEU A 212 -2.93 3.18 0.47
CA LEU A 212 -3.75 4.35 0.77
C LEU A 212 -3.46 4.91 2.16
N VAL A 213 -3.49 4.11 3.23
CA VAL A 213 -3.26 4.59 4.59
C VAL A 213 -1.80 5.03 4.79
N ASN A 214 -0.85 4.13 4.57
CA ASN A 214 0.58 4.44 4.74
C ASN A 214 1.18 5.24 3.58
N GLY A 215 0.61 5.15 2.38
CA GLY A 215 1.07 5.93 1.23
C GLY A 215 2.45 5.49 0.71
N HIS A 216 2.78 4.19 0.77
CA HIS A 216 4.05 3.69 0.27
C HIS A 216 4.20 3.92 -1.24
N ASN A 217 5.42 4.27 -1.69
CA ASN A 217 5.71 4.51 -3.10
C ASN A 217 5.52 3.25 -3.98
N ASP A 218 5.53 2.05 -3.38
CA ASP A 218 5.16 0.79 -4.02
C ASP A 218 3.76 0.83 -4.66
N MET A 219 2.83 1.61 -4.11
CA MET A 219 1.50 1.84 -4.70
C MET A 219 1.57 2.61 -6.02
N ILE A 220 2.46 3.59 -6.13
CA ILE A 220 2.71 4.32 -7.37
C ILE A 220 3.33 3.40 -8.42
N ALA A 221 4.33 2.60 -8.02
CA ALA A 221 4.93 1.59 -8.90
C ALA A 221 3.90 0.58 -9.40
N ALA A 222 3.03 0.06 -8.52
CA ALA A 222 1.95 -0.86 -8.89
C ALA A 222 0.91 -0.19 -9.80
N GLY A 223 0.53 1.06 -9.54
CA GLY A 223 -0.37 1.85 -10.39
C GLY A 223 0.18 2.02 -11.80
N LEU A 224 1.45 2.42 -11.93
CA LEU A 224 2.16 2.51 -13.22
C LEU A 224 2.20 1.16 -13.94
N ALA A 225 2.50 0.06 -13.24
CA ALA A 225 2.48 -1.27 -13.84
C ALA A 225 1.10 -1.65 -14.37
N LEU A 226 0.02 -1.34 -13.64
CA LEU A 226 -1.35 -1.60 -14.10
C LEU A 226 -1.73 -0.77 -15.33
N ILE A 227 -1.30 0.49 -15.41
CA ILE A 227 -1.46 1.33 -16.62
C ILE A 227 -0.70 0.70 -17.79
N GLY A 228 0.52 0.23 -17.56
CA GLY A 228 1.34 -0.47 -18.56
C GLY A 228 0.69 -1.76 -19.06
N ILE A 229 0.08 -2.55 -18.16
CA ILE A 229 -0.70 -3.74 -18.52
C ILE A 229 -1.92 -3.33 -19.36
N TYR A 230 -2.65 -2.29 -18.98
CA TYR A 230 -3.78 -1.81 -19.78
C TYR A 230 -3.34 -1.47 -21.21
N PHE A 231 -2.26 -0.72 -21.40
CA PHE A 231 -1.74 -0.42 -22.73
C PHE A 231 -1.23 -1.65 -23.50
N LEU A 232 -0.70 -2.66 -22.79
CA LEU A 232 -0.31 -3.94 -23.39
C LEU A 232 -1.51 -4.63 -24.05
N PHE A 233 -2.64 -4.67 -23.35
CA PHE A 233 -3.88 -5.25 -23.87
C PHE A 233 -4.52 -4.39 -24.98
N GLN A 234 -4.29 -3.08 -24.97
CA GLN A 234 -4.68 -2.18 -26.06
C GLN A 234 -3.75 -2.22 -27.28
N LYS A 235 -2.77 -3.15 -27.31
CA LYS A 235 -1.76 -3.28 -28.38
C LYS A 235 -0.89 -2.02 -28.57
N LYS A 236 -0.83 -1.15 -27.56
CA LYS A 236 0.01 0.06 -27.54
C LYS A 236 1.35 -0.24 -26.86
N ASN A 237 2.19 -1.02 -27.55
CA ASN A 237 3.42 -1.59 -26.97
C ASN A 237 4.40 -0.54 -26.45
N LEU A 238 4.62 0.56 -27.16
CA LEU A 238 5.52 1.63 -26.71
C LEU A 238 5.09 2.18 -25.35
N PHE A 239 3.83 2.64 -25.25
CA PHE A 239 3.26 3.12 -23.99
C PHE A 239 3.33 2.06 -22.89
N SER A 240 2.99 0.81 -23.20
CA SER A 240 3.08 -0.29 -22.23
C SER A 240 4.49 -0.43 -21.64
N ARG A 241 5.53 -0.48 -22.49
CA ARG A 241 6.92 -0.61 -22.06
C ARG A 241 7.39 0.64 -21.32
N THR A 242 6.99 1.84 -21.73
CA THR A 242 7.29 3.08 -21.00
C THR A 242 6.76 3.02 -19.57
N PHE A 243 5.50 2.64 -19.37
CA PHE A 243 4.92 2.55 -18.02
C PHE A 243 5.56 1.45 -17.17
N PHE A 244 5.99 0.34 -17.77
CA PHE A 244 6.77 -0.69 -17.07
C PHE A 244 8.17 -0.20 -16.67
N LEU A 245 8.86 0.54 -17.55
CA LEU A 245 10.14 1.17 -17.24
C LEU A 245 9.99 2.18 -16.10
N LEU A 246 8.94 3.00 -16.14
CA LEU A 246 8.64 3.96 -15.07
C LEU A 246 8.36 3.25 -13.74
N SER A 247 7.60 2.15 -13.75
CA SER A 247 7.38 1.33 -12.55
C SER A 247 8.70 0.78 -11.99
N GLY A 248 9.50 0.13 -12.84
CA GLY A 248 10.80 -0.44 -12.46
C GLY A 248 11.81 0.60 -11.98
N GLY A 249 11.73 1.83 -12.51
CA GLY A 249 12.55 2.96 -12.10
C GLY A 249 12.11 3.60 -10.77
N ILE A 250 10.97 3.23 -10.19
CA ILE A 250 10.61 3.54 -8.80
C ILE A 250 11.14 2.45 -7.87
N LYS A 251 10.84 1.19 -8.21
CA LYS A 251 11.24 0.00 -7.46
C LYS A 251 11.73 -1.06 -8.42
N TYR A 252 13.00 -1.42 -8.33
CA TYR A 252 13.59 -2.44 -9.21
C TYR A 252 12.89 -3.81 -9.14
N LEU A 253 12.18 -4.08 -8.04
CA LEU A 253 11.29 -5.22 -7.87
C LEU A 253 10.30 -5.40 -9.03
N THR A 254 9.86 -4.32 -9.68
CA THR A 254 8.84 -4.35 -10.73
C THR A 254 9.42 -4.36 -12.16
N ILE A 255 10.74 -4.38 -12.33
CA ILE A 255 11.42 -4.57 -13.63
C ILE A 255 10.89 -5.79 -14.42
N PRO A 256 10.56 -6.95 -13.80
CA PRO A 256 10.06 -8.11 -14.53
C PRO A 256 8.80 -7.84 -15.37
N PHE A 257 8.05 -6.75 -15.11
CA PHE A 257 6.92 -6.38 -15.96
C PHE A 257 7.31 -6.06 -17.42
N LEU A 258 8.57 -5.67 -17.68
CA LEU A 258 9.07 -5.33 -19.01
C LEU A 258 8.94 -6.46 -20.03
N ILE A 259 8.97 -7.71 -19.59
CA ILE A 259 8.90 -8.87 -20.50
C ILE A 259 7.46 -9.42 -20.64
N LEU A 260 6.47 -8.81 -19.99
CA LEU A 260 5.09 -9.28 -20.08
C LEU A 260 4.59 -9.34 -21.52
N SER A 261 3.81 -10.37 -21.82
CA SER A 261 3.10 -10.57 -23.09
C SER A 261 1.60 -10.45 -22.87
N ARG A 262 0.91 -9.85 -23.86
CA ARG A 262 -0.56 -9.73 -23.88
C ARG A 262 -1.26 -11.09 -23.85
N GLU A 263 -0.60 -12.12 -24.37
CA GLU A 263 -1.14 -13.48 -24.37
C GLU A 263 -1.09 -14.04 -22.95
N LYS A 264 -2.24 -14.17 -22.31
CA LYS A 264 -2.33 -14.48 -20.88
C LYS A 264 -1.50 -15.71 -20.46
N LYS A 265 -1.47 -16.75 -21.29
CA LYS A 265 -0.78 -18.02 -21.01
C LYS A 265 0.67 -18.08 -21.51
N HIS A 266 1.20 -16.98 -22.04
CA HIS A 266 2.54 -16.92 -22.61
C HIS A 266 3.61 -17.22 -21.55
N ILE A 267 4.69 -17.91 -21.95
CA ILE A 267 5.78 -18.31 -21.05
C ILE A 267 6.45 -17.12 -20.36
N LEU A 268 6.62 -16.00 -21.08
CA LEU A 268 7.21 -14.78 -20.52
C LEU A 268 6.45 -14.24 -19.31
N ASN A 269 5.12 -14.42 -19.22
CA ASN A 269 4.36 -13.99 -18.05
C ASN A 269 4.70 -14.82 -16.81
N LYS A 270 4.98 -16.12 -17.00
CA LYS A 270 5.44 -17.01 -15.92
C LYS A 270 6.85 -16.63 -15.50
N ILE A 271 7.75 -16.40 -16.46
CA ILE A 271 9.12 -15.95 -16.19
C ILE A 271 9.10 -14.63 -15.42
N ALA A 272 8.32 -13.64 -15.86
CA ALA A 272 8.17 -12.36 -15.18
C ALA A 272 7.72 -12.53 -13.72
N PHE A 273 6.70 -13.35 -13.50
CA PHE A 273 6.18 -13.63 -12.16
C PHE A 273 7.20 -14.34 -11.29
N SER A 274 7.87 -15.37 -11.82
CA SER A 274 8.94 -16.10 -11.12
C SER A 274 10.09 -15.18 -10.75
N LEU A 275 10.54 -14.30 -11.66
CA LEU A 275 11.58 -13.32 -11.37
C LEU A 275 11.17 -12.35 -10.25
N LEU A 276 9.93 -11.84 -10.27
CA LEU A 276 9.42 -10.98 -9.19
C LEU A 276 9.39 -11.73 -7.85
N VAL A 277 8.96 -12.99 -7.83
CA VAL A 277 8.98 -13.82 -6.62
C VAL A 277 10.42 -14.07 -6.14
N CYS A 278 11.36 -14.37 -7.03
CA CYS A 278 12.77 -14.53 -6.68
C CYS A 278 13.38 -13.25 -6.09
N LEU A 279 13.08 -12.08 -6.66
CA LEU A 279 13.51 -10.79 -6.13
C LEU A 279 12.88 -10.51 -4.75
N LEU A 280 11.60 -10.83 -4.57
CA LEU A 280 10.95 -10.74 -3.26
C LEU A 280 11.61 -11.65 -2.23
N LEU A 281 11.93 -12.90 -2.59
CA LEU A 281 12.60 -13.83 -1.70
C LEU A 281 14.01 -13.35 -1.36
N TYR A 282 14.76 -12.87 -2.36
CA TYR A 282 16.08 -12.28 -2.16
C TYR A 282 16.03 -11.10 -1.19
N LEU A 283 15.10 -10.15 -1.39
CA LEU A 283 14.89 -9.04 -0.47
C LEU A 283 14.46 -9.53 0.91
N SER A 284 13.62 -10.55 0.99
CA SER A 284 13.15 -11.10 2.27
C SER A 284 14.24 -11.81 3.07
N ILE A 285 15.33 -12.22 2.42
CA ILE A 285 16.48 -12.89 3.04
C ILE A 285 17.58 -11.87 3.37
N THR A 286 17.82 -10.91 2.48
CA THR A 286 18.92 -9.93 2.60
C THR A 286 18.54 -8.66 3.34
N GLN A 287 17.24 -8.37 3.44
CA GLN A 287 16.68 -7.20 4.10
C GLN A 287 15.48 -7.64 4.94
N GLU A 288 15.00 -6.73 5.79
CA GLU A 288 13.81 -6.96 6.60
C GLU A 288 12.55 -7.12 5.71
N VAL A 289 11.72 -8.13 5.99
CA VAL A 289 10.50 -8.38 5.20
C VAL A 289 9.47 -7.31 5.49
N GLN A 290 9.14 -6.48 4.49
CA GLN A 290 8.12 -5.45 4.64
C GLN A 290 6.83 -5.76 3.87
N PRO A 291 5.63 -5.60 4.47
CA PRO A 291 4.35 -5.87 3.82
C PRO A 291 4.14 -5.17 2.47
N TRP A 292 4.56 -3.92 2.34
CA TRP A 292 4.35 -3.12 1.13
C TRP A 292 5.12 -3.64 -0.10
N TYR A 293 6.20 -4.41 0.06
CA TYR A 293 6.90 -5.03 -1.07
C TYR A 293 5.98 -5.93 -1.90
N PHE A 294 4.98 -6.54 -1.26
CA PHE A 294 4.05 -7.47 -1.88
C PHE A 294 2.94 -6.78 -2.69
N LEU A 295 2.83 -5.44 -2.66
CA LEU A 295 1.96 -4.69 -3.59
C LEU A 295 2.32 -4.98 -5.06
N GLY A 296 3.60 -5.21 -5.35
CA GLY A 296 4.09 -5.58 -6.69
C GLY A 296 3.56 -6.91 -7.22
N ILE A 297 3.04 -7.80 -6.37
CA ILE A 297 2.42 -9.06 -6.81
C ILE A 297 1.03 -8.81 -7.41
N LEU A 298 0.28 -7.84 -6.89
CA LEU A 298 -1.15 -7.68 -7.20
C LEU A 298 -1.45 -7.39 -8.69
N PRO A 299 -0.64 -6.64 -9.46
CA PRO A 299 -0.83 -6.47 -10.90
C PRO A 299 -0.90 -7.80 -11.69
N PHE A 300 -0.27 -8.87 -11.18
CA PHE A 300 -0.32 -10.19 -11.81
C PHE A 300 -1.67 -10.89 -11.73
N ILE A 301 -2.68 -10.31 -11.04
CA ILE A 301 -4.07 -10.82 -11.06
C ILE A 301 -4.60 -11.02 -12.48
N VAL A 302 -4.17 -10.18 -13.43
CA VAL A 302 -4.55 -10.21 -14.85
C VAL A 302 -4.14 -11.52 -15.55
N PHE A 303 -3.01 -12.09 -15.13
CA PHE A 303 -2.41 -13.28 -15.73
C PHE A 303 -2.64 -14.54 -14.89
N PHE A 304 -2.60 -14.41 -13.56
CA PHE A 304 -2.63 -15.51 -12.60
C PHE A 304 -3.78 -15.40 -11.61
N GLU A 305 -4.97 -15.02 -12.09
CA GLU A 305 -6.15 -14.77 -11.25
C GLU A 305 -6.39 -15.86 -10.19
N GLY A 306 -6.33 -17.14 -10.60
CA GLY A 306 -6.60 -18.28 -9.71
C GLY A 306 -5.55 -18.53 -8.63
N LEU A 307 -4.34 -17.98 -8.76
CA LEU A 307 -3.28 -18.01 -7.74
C LEU A 307 -3.38 -16.77 -6.85
N ILE A 308 -3.34 -15.58 -7.45
CA ILE A 308 -3.28 -14.30 -6.71
C ILE A 308 -4.52 -14.10 -5.84
N SER A 309 -5.71 -14.49 -6.31
CA SER A 309 -6.94 -14.41 -5.51
C SER A 309 -6.98 -15.34 -4.30
N LYS A 310 -6.06 -16.31 -4.20
CA LYS A 310 -5.96 -17.24 -3.07
C LYS A 310 -4.89 -16.85 -2.06
N LEU A 311 -4.12 -15.80 -2.31
CA LEU A 311 -3.09 -15.31 -1.40
C LEU A 311 -3.64 -14.49 -0.22
N SER A 312 -4.97 -14.40 -0.05
CA SER A 312 -5.61 -13.58 1.00
C SER A 312 -5.13 -13.93 2.41
N LEU A 313 -4.92 -15.21 2.75
CA LEU A 313 -4.37 -15.56 4.08
C LEU A 313 -2.95 -15.03 4.25
N PHE A 314 -2.11 -15.12 3.22
CA PHE A 314 -0.75 -14.61 3.29
C PHE A 314 -0.74 -13.08 3.44
N PHE A 315 -1.58 -12.37 2.66
CA PHE A 315 -1.74 -10.92 2.82
C PHE A 315 -2.28 -10.53 4.20
N ALA A 316 -3.15 -11.35 4.81
CA ALA A 316 -3.58 -11.14 6.19
C ALA A 316 -2.41 -11.27 7.16
N GLY A 317 -1.54 -12.27 6.98
CA GLY A 317 -0.31 -12.41 7.76
C GLY A 317 0.62 -11.22 7.65
N LEU A 318 0.80 -10.66 6.45
CA LEU A 318 1.60 -9.45 6.25
C LEU A 318 1.06 -8.27 7.06
N LEU A 319 -0.25 -8.02 7.03
CA LEU A 319 -0.85 -6.92 7.79
C LEU A 319 -0.87 -7.21 9.29
N LEU A 320 -1.23 -8.42 9.71
CA LEU A 320 -1.22 -8.80 11.13
C LEU A 320 0.19 -8.81 11.72
N SER A 321 1.24 -8.83 10.89
CA SER A 321 2.62 -8.72 11.34
C SER A 321 2.96 -7.36 11.97
N TYR A 322 2.11 -6.32 11.83
CA TYR A 322 2.22 -5.07 12.59
C TYR A 322 1.73 -5.18 14.04
N PHE A 323 1.12 -6.31 14.43
CA PHE A 323 0.67 -6.54 15.81
C PHE A 323 1.75 -6.23 16.87
N PRO A 324 3.01 -6.70 16.76
CA PRO A 324 4.03 -6.43 17.76
C PRO A 324 4.32 -4.94 17.90
N TYR A 325 4.30 -4.20 16.79
CA TYR A 325 4.48 -2.75 16.80
C TYR A 325 3.35 -2.04 17.54
N ILE A 326 2.11 -2.36 17.19
CA ILE A 326 0.94 -1.73 17.83
C ILE A 326 0.86 -2.12 19.31
N ARG A 327 1.12 -3.38 19.67
CA ARG A 327 0.98 -3.88 21.04
C ARG A 327 2.13 -3.46 21.96
N PHE A 328 3.37 -3.44 21.45
CA PHE A 328 4.59 -3.34 22.26
C PHE A 328 5.50 -2.15 21.93
N GLY A 329 5.15 -1.31 20.96
CA GLY A 329 5.94 -0.12 20.63
C GLY A 329 6.89 -0.32 19.46
N GLU A 330 8.00 0.41 19.46
CA GLU A 330 8.99 0.44 18.40
C GLU A 330 9.57 -0.93 18.02
N TRP A 331 10.21 -0.99 16.85
CA TRP A 331 10.99 -2.13 16.34
C TRP A 331 12.40 -2.20 16.93
N ASP A 332 12.53 -1.93 18.23
CA ASP A 332 13.80 -1.74 18.95
C ASP A 332 14.48 -3.03 19.42
N THR A 333 13.74 -4.14 19.46
CA THR A 333 14.16 -5.38 20.12
C THR A 333 14.02 -6.58 19.19
N PRO A 334 15.00 -7.52 19.17
CA PRO A 334 14.99 -8.66 18.27
C PRO A 334 13.75 -9.56 18.39
N TRP A 335 13.20 -9.71 19.60
CA TRP A 335 12.03 -10.57 19.81
C TRP A 335 10.76 -10.02 19.13
N LYS A 336 10.59 -8.70 19.03
CA LYS A 336 9.46 -8.08 18.32
C LYS A 336 9.55 -8.33 16.81
N ILE A 337 10.75 -8.22 16.26
CA ILE A 337 11.05 -8.53 14.86
C ILE A 337 10.84 -10.03 14.58
N ASN A 338 11.31 -10.90 15.47
CA ASN A 338 11.08 -12.34 15.36
C ASN A 338 9.59 -12.68 15.41
N LEU A 339 8.80 -12.03 16.27
CA LEU A 339 7.36 -12.24 16.33
C LEU A 339 6.66 -11.82 15.03
N LYS A 340 7.05 -10.68 14.44
CA LYS A 340 6.61 -10.27 13.10
C LYS A 340 6.90 -11.36 12.06
N HIS A 341 8.12 -11.88 12.01
CA HIS A 341 8.51 -12.95 11.09
C HIS A 341 7.71 -14.24 11.32
N GLN A 342 7.51 -14.65 12.57
CA GLN A 342 6.71 -15.83 12.91
C GLN A 342 5.27 -15.70 12.42
N ILE A 343 4.65 -14.52 12.56
CA ILE A 343 3.30 -14.25 12.03
C ILE A 343 3.30 -14.40 10.51
N ILE A 344 4.24 -13.77 9.79
CA ILE A 344 4.31 -13.84 8.32
C ILE A 344 4.48 -15.30 7.86
N ILE A 345 5.43 -16.04 8.46
CA ILE A 345 5.72 -17.43 8.12
C ILE A 345 4.52 -18.33 8.43
N GLY A 346 3.89 -18.18 9.60
CA GLY A 346 2.73 -18.97 10.00
C GLY A 346 1.58 -18.82 9.00
N PHE A 347 1.27 -17.59 8.58
CA PHE A 347 0.23 -17.34 7.57
C PHE A 347 0.64 -17.75 6.16
N LEU A 348 1.93 -17.70 5.81
CA LEU A 348 2.45 -18.25 4.56
C LEU A 348 2.25 -19.78 4.51
N VAL A 349 2.60 -20.49 5.58
CA VAL A 349 2.40 -21.95 5.69
C VAL A 349 0.90 -22.28 5.64
N ALA A 350 0.06 -21.54 6.38
CA ALA A 350 -1.39 -21.73 6.33
C ALA A 350 -1.96 -21.49 4.91
N ASN A 351 -1.45 -20.48 4.19
CA ASN A 351 -1.84 -20.24 2.80
C ASN A 351 -1.39 -21.39 1.88
N ALA A 352 -0.17 -21.90 2.04
CA ALA A 352 0.34 -23.04 1.29
C ALA A 352 -0.52 -24.29 1.51
N VAL A 353 -0.88 -24.59 2.76
CA VAL A 353 -1.80 -25.69 3.12
C VAL A 353 -3.17 -25.50 2.46
N TYR A 354 -3.72 -24.29 2.47
CA TYR A 354 -4.98 -23.96 1.79
C TYR A 354 -4.93 -24.23 0.26
N LEU A 355 -3.75 -24.15 -0.35
CA LEU A 355 -3.55 -24.45 -1.77
C LEU A 355 -3.42 -25.97 -2.08
N LEU A 356 -2.98 -26.81 -1.13
CA LEU A 356 -2.69 -28.23 -1.33
C LEU A 356 -3.88 -29.10 -1.80
N PRO A 357 -5.10 -29.05 -1.20
CA PRO A 357 -6.23 -29.90 -1.60
C PRO A 357 -6.72 -29.64 -3.04
N LYS A 358 -6.40 -28.47 -3.59
CA LYS A 358 -6.82 -28.05 -4.95
C LYS A 358 -5.81 -28.45 -6.04
N LEU A 359 -4.67 -29.03 -5.68
CA LEU A 359 -3.71 -29.62 -6.62
C LEU A 359 -4.01 -31.11 -6.91
N LYS A 360 -4.52 -31.87 -5.91
CA LYS A 360 -4.87 -33.29 -6.06
C LYS A 360 -6.06 -33.55 -6.99
N THR A 361 -7.07 -32.67 -7.01
CA THR A 361 -8.26 -32.82 -7.88
C THR A 361 -7.97 -32.65 -9.38
N LYS A 362 -6.78 -32.17 -9.75
CA LYS A 362 -6.33 -32.06 -11.14
C LYS A 362 -5.49 -33.26 -11.61
N PHE A 363 -4.96 -34.07 -10.68
CA PHE A 363 -4.15 -35.26 -10.98
C PHE A 363 -4.98 -36.55 -11.05
N PHE A 364 -6.10 -36.64 -10.34
CA PHE A 364 -7.00 -37.80 -10.36
C PHE A 364 -8.19 -37.69 -11.36
N LYS A 365 -8.09 -36.79 -12.35
CA LYS A 365 -9.04 -36.66 -13.47
C LYS A 365 -8.33 -36.77 -14.82
N ARG A 366 -7.34 -37.66 -14.92
CA ARG A 366 -6.84 -38.15 -16.21
C ARG A 366 -7.27 -39.59 -16.38
#